data_AF-W4H170-F1
#
_entry.id   AF-W4H170-F1
#
_cell.length_a   1.000
_cell.length_b   1.000
_cell.length_c   1.000
_cell.angle_alpha   90.00
_cell.angle_beta   90.00
_cell.angle_gamma   90.00
#
_symmetry.space_group_name_H-M   'P 1'
#
loop_
_entity.id
_entity.type
_entity.pdbx_description
1 polymer ?
#
loop_
_entity_poly.entity_id
_entity_poly.type
_entity_poly.pdbx_seq_one_letter_code
_entity_poly.pdbx_strand_id
1 'polypeptide(L)'
;MISCQVQVKALILENGGKNGIRTLTVILRRMDQNGDRTLDKEEFYNGLLELGVQANEIETTELDKVFCHFDRDGNGRITIHELLRGLRGGMGKRRILLVRQAFHLLDESKDGTVTVDEIASRFDTSHHPDILSGRLKPVDVLRQFLAVFESQSDTNGVVTWHEFLNYYRDLGAGIENDDEFELIVRNAWHMSGGEGWCENSTCRRVLVTHSDGSQRVCEIQNDLGIGPKDKTKMVRQLLLQGVRDIVDVKLAM
;
A
#
# COMPACT_ATOMS: atom_id res chain seq x y z
N MET A 1 -17.47 18.64 -17.20
CA MET A 1 -16.40 18.40 -18.18
C MET A 1 -15.50 17.31 -17.64
N ILE A 2 -15.27 16.26 -18.42
CA ILE A 2 -14.30 15.22 -18.08
C ILE A 2 -12.92 15.85 -18.30
N SER A 3 -12.00 15.72 -17.34
CA SER A 3 -10.64 16.26 -17.48
C SER A 3 -9.91 15.58 -18.65
N CYS A 4 -9.07 16.30 -19.39
CA CYS A 4 -8.24 15.77 -20.48
C CYS A 4 -7.47 14.51 -20.04
N GLN A 5 -6.99 14.50 -18.80
CA GLN A 5 -6.35 13.35 -18.16
C GLN A 5 -7.23 12.09 -18.13
N VAL A 6 -8.53 12.22 -17.86
CA VAL A 6 -9.46 11.08 -17.80
C VAL A 6 -9.77 10.59 -19.21
N GLN A 7 -9.89 11.49 -20.19
CA GLN A 7 -10.03 11.12 -21.61
C GLN A 7 -8.81 10.37 -22.13
N VAL A 8 -7.59 10.87 -21.86
CA VAL A 8 -6.35 10.21 -22.29
C VAL A 8 -6.23 8.81 -21.67
N LYS A 9 -6.54 8.66 -20.37
CA LYS A 9 -6.55 7.34 -19.73
C LYS A 9 -7.57 6.39 -20.36
N ALA A 10 -8.81 6.85 -20.58
CA ALA A 10 -9.85 6.05 -21.19
C ALA A 10 -9.46 5.59 -22.60
N LEU A 11 -8.93 6.51 -23.41
CA LEU A 11 -8.52 6.26 -24.79
C LEU A 11 -7.38 5.24 -24.88
N ILE A 12 -6.35 5.37 -24.04
CA ILE A 12 -5.24 4.42 -24.00
C ILE A 12 -5.75 3.03 -23.55
N LEU A 13 -6.66 2.97 -22.57
CA LEU A 13 -7.25 1.72 -22.10
C LEU A 13 -8.18 1.06 -23.14
N GLU A 14 -9.00 1.83 -23.86
CA GLU A 14 -9.89 1.33 -24.91
C GLU A 14 -9.10 0.73 -26.08
N ASN A 15 -8.05 1.42 -26.53
CA ASN A 15 -7.15 0.91 -27.58
C ASN A 15 -6.29 -0.27 -27.10
N GLY A 16 -6.01 -0.36 -25.79
CA GLY A 16 -5.35 -1.50 -25.16
C GLY A 16 -6.21 -2.78 -25.09
N GLY A 17 -7.53 -2.69 -25.21
CA GLY A 17 -8.44 -3.84 -25.27
C GLY A 17 -8.50 -4.74 -24.02
N LYS A 18 -9.35 -5.78 -24.06
CA LYS A 18 -9.67 -6.70 -22.94
C LYS A 18 -8.48 -7.52 -22.39
N ASN A 19 -7.31 -7.45 -23.02
CA ASN A 19 -6.07 -8.10 -22.56
C ASN A 19 -5.15 -7.15 -21.75
N GLY A 20 -5.67 -5.98 -21.36
CA GLY A 20 -5.35 -5.20 -20.16
C GLY A 20 -3.96 -4.55 -20.07
N ILE A 21 -2.89 -5.32 -20.26
CA ILE A 21 -1.49 -4.88 -20.07
C ILE A 21 -0.64 -5.26 -21.29
N ARG A 22 -0.87 -6.45 -21.86
CA ARG A 22 0.00 -7.00 -22.91
C ARG A 22 -0.15 -6.26 -24.24
N THR A 23 -1.36 -5.87 -24.59
CA THR A 23 -1.65 -5.03 -25.76
C THR A 23 -1.18 -3.59 -25.54
N LEU A 24 -1.30 -3.06 -24.32
CA LEU A 24 -0.76 -1.74 -23.97
C LEU A 24 0.75 -1.72 -24.24
N THR A 25 1.50 -2.72 -23.76
CA THR A 25 2.95 -2.79 -24.03
C THR A 25 3.28 -2.78 -25.53
N VAL A 26 2.42 -3.36 -26.39
CA VAL A 26 2.61 -3.35 -27.84
C VAL A 26 2.36 -1.97 -28.44
N ILE A 27 1.30 -1.29 -28.02
CA ILE A 27 0.99 0.09 -28.44
C ILE A 27 2.11 1.03 -28.00
N LEU A 28 2.59 0.90 -26.77
CA LEU A 28 3.64 1.76 -26.21
C LEU A 28 4.98 1.57 -26.91
N ARG A 29 5.31 0.35 -27.32
CA ARG A 29 6.48 0.10 -28.18
C ARG A 29 6.36 0.71 -29.57
N ARG A 30 5.16 1.04 -30.04
CA ARG A 30 4.98 1.76 -31.31
C ARG A 30 5.16 3.27 -31.13
N MET A 31 4.78 3.79 -29.97
CA MET A 31 4.96 5.21 -29.62
C MET A 31 6.44 5.56 -29.38
N ASP A 32 7.23 4.63 -28.83
CA ASP A 32 8.68 4.73 -28.65
C ASP A 32 9.39 4.59 -30.01
N GLN A 33 9.58 5.70 -30.72
CA GLN A 33 10.12 5.73 -32.07
C GLN A 33 11.64 5.60 -32.08
N ASN A 34 12.29 6.14 -31.05
CA ASN A 34 13.74 6.12 -30.93
C ASN A 34 14.27 4.81 -30.29
N GLY A 35 13.40 4.00 -29.68
CA GLY A 35 13.70 2.69 -29.12
C GLY A 35 14.40 2.74 -27.75
N ASP A 36 14.37 3.88 -27.05
CA ASP A 36 15.03 4.09 -25.77
C ASP A 36 14.25 3.55 -24.56
N ARG A 37 13.06 2.97 -24.82
CA ARG A 37 12.13 2.39 -23.83
C ARG A 37 11.51 3.41 -22.89
N THR A 38 11.62 4.69 -23.21
CA THR A 38 10.91 5.79 -22.60
C THR A 38 10.05 6.49 -23.64
N LEU A 39 9.19 7.40 -23.22
CA LEU A 39 8.44 8.28 -24.11
C LEU A 39 8.80 9.71 -23.75
N ASP A 40 9.46 10.41 -24.65
CA ASP A 40 9.57 11.86 -24.53
C ASP A 40 8.22 12.54 -24.85
N LYS A 41 8.17 13.86 -24.69
CA LYS A 41 6.93 14.63 -24.85
C LYS A 41 6.42 14.61 -26.30
N GLU A 42 7.31 14.55 -27.28
CA GLU A 42 6.97 14.51 -28.69
C GLU A 42 6.43 13.11 -29.07
N GLU A 43 7.09 12.05 -28.61
CA GLU A 43 6.66 10.66 -28.76
C GLU A 43 5.31 10.41 -28.08
N PHE A 44 5.12 10.95 -26.87
CA PHE A 44 3.86 10.85 -26.15
C PHE A 44 2.73 11.56 -26.90
N TYR A 45 2.97 12.78 -27.40
CA TYR A 45 1.99 13.53 -28.19
C TYR A 45 1.62 12.81 -29.50
N ASN A 46 2.62 12.39 -30.27
CA ASN A 46 2.41 11.68 -31.53
C ASN A 46 1.65 10.38 -31.31
N GLY A 47 1.97 9.65 -30.24
CA GLY A 47 1.25 8.44 -29.90
C GLY A 47 -0.20 8.68 -29.48
N LEU A 48 -0.54 9.81 -28.85
CA LEU A 48 -1.94 10.19 -28.60
C LEU A 48 -2.70 10.45 -29.90
N LEU A 49 -2.06 11.10 -30.89
CA LEU A 49 -2.65 11.32 -32.20
C LEU A 49 -2.92 9.99 -32.93
N GLU A 50 -1.97 9.06 -32.89
CA GLU A 50 -2.14 7.72 -33.48
C GLU A 50 -3.26 6.91 -32.83
N LEU A 51 -3.51 7.13 -31.53
CA LEU A 51 -4.61 6.52 -30.78
C LEU A 51 -5.98 7.16 -31.04
N GLY A 52 -6.03 8.21 -31.87
CA GLY A 52 -7.25 8.83 -32.34
C GLY A 52 -7.65 10.12 -31.63
N VAL A 53 -6.79 10.71 -30.79
CA VAL A 53 -7.02 12.06 -30.27
C VAL A 53 -6.79 13.07 -31.39
N GLN A 54 -7.70 14.01 -31.59
CA GLN A 54 -7.49 15.05 -32.59
C GLN A 54 -6.56 16.15 -32.05
N ALA A 55 -5.70 16.69 -32.90
CA ALA A 55 -4.72 17.72 -32.51
C ALA A 55 -5.36 19.01 -31.95
N ASN A 56 -6.62 19.28 -32.32
CA ASN A 56 -7.42 20.40 -31.80
C ASN A 56 -8.05 20.12 -30.42
N GLU A 57 -8.05 18.87 -29.95
CA GLU A 57 -8.58 18.47 -28.63
C GLU A 57 -7.50 18.50 -27.53
N ILE A 58 -6.23 18.57 -27.92
CA ILE A 58 -5.08 18.64 -27.00
C ILE A 58 -4.55 20.07 -26.98
N GLU A 59 -4.98 20.87 -26.01
CA GLU A 59 -4.28 22.12 -25.70
C GLU A 59 -2.88 21.80 -25.17
N THR A 60 -1.88 22.60 -25.57
CA THR A 60 -0.47 22.42 -25.16
C THR A 60 -0.32 22.44 -23.64
N THR A 61 -1.07 23.30 -22.96
CA THR A 61 -1.14 23.40 -21.49
C THR A 61 -1.74 22.15 -20.84
N GLU A 62 -2.68 21.46 -21.51
CA GLU A 62 -3.27 20.22 -21.02
C GLU A 62 -2.36 19.01 -21.29
N LEU A 63 -1.68 18.98 -22.45
CA LEU A 63 -0.64 17.99 -22.74
C LEU A 63 0.45 18.01 -21.68
N ASP A 64 0.90 19.20 -21.28
CA ASP A 64 1.92 19.38 -20.25
C ASP A 64 1.48 18.80 -18.91
N LYS A 65 0.23 19.08 -18.51
CA LYS A 65 -0.35 18.53 -17.29
C LYS A 65 -0.46 17.02 -17.33
N VAL A 66 -0.88 16.46 -18.47
CA VAL A 66 -1.00 15.00 -18.63
C VAL A 66 0.38 14.35 -18.66
N PHE A 67 1.35 14.94 -19.34
CA PHE A 67 2.73 14.46 -19.39
C PHE A 67 3.35 14.45 -17.98
N CYS A 68 3.28 15.57 -17.26
CA CYS A 68 3.74 15.68 -15.87
C CYS A 68 2.96 14.77 -14.91
N HIS A 69 1.74 14.34 -15.27
CA HIS A 69 1.01 13.36 -14.46
C HIS A 69 1.62 11.97 -14.56
N PHE A 70 2.17 11.61 -15.72
CA PHE A 70 2.81 10.32 -15.94
C PHE A 70 4.30 10.35 -15.56
N ASP A 71 5.04 11.39 -15.95
CA ASP A 71 6.45 11.62 -15.59
C ASP A 71 6.59 11.99 -14.10
N ARG A 72 6.82 10.99 -13.25
CA ARG A 72 6.72 11.14 -11.80
C ARG A 72 8.03 11.60 -11.19
N ASP A 73 9.15 11.17 -11.74
CA ASP A 73 10.47 11.63 -11.31
C ASP A 73 10.86 12.99 -11.95
N GLY A 74 10.07 13.46 -12.92
CA GLY A 74 10.24 14.78 -13.54
C GLY A 74 11.47 14.83 -14.43
N ASN A 75 11.94 13.70 -14.93
CA ASN A 75 13.14 13.61 -15.75
C ASN A 75 12.89 14.03 -17.21
N GLY A 76 11.64 14.34 -17.56
CA GLY A 76 11.21 14.74 -18.91
C GLY A 76 10.88 13.56 -19.83
N ARG A 77 10.81 12.34 -19.29
CA ARG A 77 10.57 11.10 -20.04
C ARG A 77 9.65 10.19 -19.22
N ILE A 78 8.66 9.60 -19.89
CA ILE A 78 7.76 8.66 -19.26
C ILE A 78 8.27 7.24 -19.49
N THR A 79 8.66 6.55 -18.44
CA THR A 79 8.98 5.11 -18.54
C THR A 79 7.71 4.28 -18.73
N ILE A 80 7.83 3.08 -19.30
CA ILE A 80 6.70 2.12 -19.39
C ILE A 80 6.06 1.88 -18.01
N HIS A 81 6.87 1.84 -16.95
CA HIS A 81 6.39 1.65 -15.58
C HIS A 81 5.54 2.82 -15.10
N GLU A 82 6.00 4.05 -15.30
CA GLU A 82 5.27 5.28 -14.98
C GLU A 82 3.97 5.40 -15.74
N LEU A 83 4.00 5.07 -17.03
CA LEU A 83 2.80 5.09 -17.84
C LEU A 83 1.78 4.05 -17.36
N LEU A 84 2.20 2.80 -17.14
CA LEU A 84 1.32 1.76 -16.62
C LEU A 84 0.77 2.13 -15.23
N ARG A 85 1.55 2.81 -14.40
CA ARG A 85 1.08 3.33 -13.11
C ARG A 85 0.03 4.42 -13.30
N GLY A 86 0.26 5.40 -14.17
CA GLY A 86 -0.70 6.47 -14.42
C GLY A 86 -1.98 5.99 -15.11
N LEU A 87 -1.89 4.93 -15.93
CA LEU A 87 -3.04 4.31 -16.61
C LEU A 87 -3.88 3.46 -15.67
N ARG A 88 -3.27 2.87 -14.65
CA ARG A 88 -4.03 2.21 -13.59
C ARG A 88 -4.92 3.25 -12.93
N GLY A 89 -6.23 2.95 -12.90
CA GLY A 89 -7.24 3.81 -12.34
C GLY A 89 -7.02 4.10 -10.85
N GLY A 90 -7.89 4.91 -10.28
CA GLY A 90 -7.93 5.10 -8.83
C GLY A 90 -8.14 3.77 -8.12
N MET A 91 -7.50 3.60 -6.96
CA MET A 91 -7.78 2.47 -6.09
C MET A 91 -9.27 2.47 -5.69
N GLY A 92 -9.92 1.32 -5.76
CA GLY A 92 -11.33 1.20 -5.37
C GLY A 92 -11.57 1.64 -3.92
N LYS A 93 -12.74 2.22 -3.63
CA LYS A 93 -13.07 2.77 -2.30
C LYS A 93 -12.89 1.75 -1.17
N ARG A 94 -13.22 0.48 -1.41
CA ARG A 94 -13.02 -0.63 -0.45
C ARG A 94 -11.55 -0.75 -0.04
N ARG A 95 -10.64 -0.85 -1.02
CA ARG A 95 -9.19 -0.93 -0.78
C ARG A 95 -8.65 0.33 -0.10
N ILE A 96 -9.11 1.52 -0.51
CA ILE A 96 -8.70 2.78 0.14
C ILE A 96 -9.08 2.77 1.62
N LEU A 97 -10.32 2.40 1.96
CA LEU A 97 -10.78 2.34 3.35
C LEU A 97 -9.99 1.31 4.17
N LEU A 98 -9.66 0.16 3.58
CA LEU A 98 -8.85 -0.86 4.23
C LEU A 98 -7.42 -0.38 4.51
N VAL A 99 -6.75 0.18 3.51
CA VAL A 99 -5.40 0.76 3.67
C VAL A 99 -5.42 1.88 4.70
N ARG A 100 -6.52 2.65 4.75
CA ARG A 100 -6.73 3.68 5.77
C ARG A 100 -6.82 3.08 7.17
N GLN A 101 -7.51 1.97 7.36
CA GLN A 101 -7.55 1.29 8.67
C GLN A 101 -6.14 0.84 9.10
N ALA A 102 -5.37 0.26 8.18
CA ALA A 102 -3.98 -0.11 8.45
C ALA A 102 -3.12 1.10 8.84
N PHE A 103 -3.25 2.23 8.14
CA PHE A 103 -2.52 3.45 8.48
C PHE A 103 -2.85 3.96 9.89
N HIS A 104 -4.14 3.99 10.28
CA HIS A 104 -4.54 4.41 11.63
C HIS A 104 -4.09 3.45 12.74
N LEU A 105 -3.76 2.20 12.42
CA LEU A 105 -3.14 1.31 13.40
C LEU A 105 -1.71 1.72 13.71
N LEU A 106 -1.01 2.32 12.74
CA LEU A 106 0.38 2.77 12.86
C LEU A 106 0.47 4.19 13.42
N ASP A 107 -0.39 5.10 12.96
CA ASP A 107 -0.50 6.51 13.40
C ASP A 107 -1.16 6.57 14.79
N GLU A 108 -0.35 6.39 15.83
CA GLU A 108 -0.79 6.38 17.23
C GLU A 108 -1.13 7.79 17.72
N SER A 109 -0.35 8.77 17.25
CA SER A 109 -0.54 10.19 17.57
C SER A 109 -1.81 10.78 16.95
N LYS A 110 -2.29 10.18 15.85
CA LYS A 110 -3.40 10.63 15.00
C LYS A 110 -3.14 11.99 14.34
N ASP A 111 -1.88 12.27 14.03
CA ASP A 111 -1.47 13.51 13.36
C ASP A 111 -1.45 13.40 11.83
N GLY A 112 -1.73 12.20 11.30
CA GLY A 112 -1.76 11.93 9.87
C GLY A 112 -0.42 11.49 9.29
N THR A 113 0.57 11.25 10.13
CA THR A 113 1.89 10.75 9.76
C THR A 113 2.27 9.51 10.58
N VAL A 114 3.22 8.72 10.06
CA VAL A 114 3.80 7.57 10.76
C VAL A 114 5.29 7.78 10.87
N THR A 115 5.80 7.84 12.10
CA THR A 115 7.19 8.18 12.41
C THR A 115 8.01 6.95 12.80
N VAL A 116 9.34 7.11 12.82
CA VAL A 116 10.26 6.07 13.33
C VAL A 116 9.90 5.64 14.75
N ASP A 117 9.51 6.57 15.62
CA ASP A 117 9.18 6.29 17.02
C ASP A 117 7.88 5.47 17.15
N GLU A 118 6.88 5.75 16.31
CA GLU A 118 5.64 4.97 16.27
C GLU A 118 5.90 3.54 15.80
N ILE A 119 6.71 3.33 14.75
CA ILE A 119 7.12 1.99 14.33
C ILE A 119 7.97 1.31 15.42
N ALA A 120 8.91 2.02 16.07
CA ALA A 120 9.73 1.48 17.14
C ALA A 120 8.90 0.94 18.30
N SER A 121 7.73 1.54 18.57
CA SER A 121 6.82 1.09 19.63
C SER A 121 6.10 -0.24 19.31
N ARG A 122 6.03 -0.61 18.03
CA ARG A 122 5.25 -1.77 17.53
C ARG A 122 6.10 -2.91 16.98
N PHE A 123 7.34 -2.66 16.59
CA PHE A 123 8.21 -3.66 15.98
C PHE A 123 9.42 -3.97 16.85
N ASP A 124 9.59 -5.26 17.17
CA ASP A 124 10.79 -5.74 17.86
C ASP A 124 11.93 -5.99 16.86
N THR A 125 12.95 -5.15 16.91
CA THR A 125 14.13 -5.28 16.06
C THR A 125 15.19 -6.22 16.63
N SER A 126 15.07 -6.70 17.88
CA SER A 126 16.19 -7.39 18.56
C SER A 126 16.61 -8.70 17.88
N HIS A 127 15.73 -9.26 17.04
CA HIS A 127 15.94 -10.51 16.32
C HIS A 127 16.40 -10.30 14.86
N HIS A 128 16.59 -9.06 14.41
CA HIS A 128 17.02 -8.77 13.04
C HIS A 128 18.49 -9.23 12.81
N PRO A 129 18.80 -9.98 11.73
CA PRO A 129 20.13 -10.54 11.49
C PRO A 129 21.26 -9.50 11.46
N ASP A 130 20.97 -8.30 10.92
CA ASP A 130 21.98 -7.24 10.81
C ASP A 130 22.23 -6.53 12.15
N ILE A 131 21.29 -6.60 13.10
CA ILE A 131 21.50 -6.12 14.47
C ILE A 131 22.29 -7.16 15.26
N LEU A 132 21.93 -8.44 15.15
CA LEU A 132 22.65 -9.55 15.79
C LEU A 132 24.11 -9.65 15.32
N SER A 133 24.38 -9.33 14.06
CA SER A 133 25.74 -9.28 13.50
C SER A 133 26.45 -7.94 13.72
N GLY A 134 25.83 -6.97 14.37
CA GLY A 134 26.41 -5.65 14.66
C GLY A 134 26.60 -4.72 13.45
N ARG A 135 26.00 -5.05 12.29
CA ARG A 135 26.07 -4.25 11.05
C ARG A 135 25.18 -3.02 11.09
N LEU A 136 24.00 -3.12 11.71
CA LEU A 136 23.02 -2.02 11.78
C LEU A 136 22.58 -1.77 13.23
N LYS A 137 22.20 -0.52 13.52
CA LYS A 137 21.51 -0.18 14.77
C LYS A 137 20.00 -0.37 14.61
N PRO A 138 19.25 -0.59 15.71
CA PRO A 138 17.78 -0.65 15.70
C PRO A 138 17.11 0.45 14.89
N VAL A 139 17.51 1.72 15.12
CA VAL A 139 16.94 2.88 14.43
C VAL A 139 17.17 2.85 12.92
N ASP A 140 18.28 2.27 12.45
CA ASP A 140 18.59 2.22 11.02
C ASP A 140 17.72 1.18 10.30
N VAL A 141 17.42 0.05 10.96
CA VAL A 141 16.47 -0.96 10.46
C VAL A 141 15.06 -0.37 10.35
N LEU A 142 14.63 0.40 11.35
CA LEU A 142 13.31 1.05 11.34
C LEU A 142 13.20 2.12 10.25
N ARG A 143 14.26 2.90 10.02
CA ARG A 143 14.33 3.85 8.90
C ARG A 143 14.27 3.13 7.55
N GLN A 144 15.01 2.05 7.37
CA GLN A 144 14.95 1.24 6.15
C GLN A 144 13.55 0.66 5.92
N PHE A 145 12.87 0.26 6.99
CA PHE A 145 11.48 -0.19 6.92
C PHE A 145 10.54 0.92 6.44
N LEU A 146 10.64 2.13 7.01
CA LEU A 146 9.80 3.26 6.60
C LEU A 146 10.09 3.73 5.16
N ALA A 147 11.35 3.71 4.75
CA ALA A 147 11.78 4.09 3.41
C ALA A 147 11.13 3.27 2.29
N VAL A 148 10.55 2.11 2.60
CA VAL A 148 9.76 1.31 1.63
C VAL A 148 8.46 2.02 1.23
N PHE A 149 7.88 2.82 2.13
CA PHE A 149 6.63 3.54 1.89
C PHE A 149 6.87 4.96 1.40
N GLU A 150 7.99 5.56 1.80
CA GLU A 150 8.39 6.90 1.38
C GLU A 150 8.60 7.00 -0.13
N SER A 151 8.44 8.21 -0.66
CA SER A 151 8.75 8.46 -2.07
C SER A 151 10.27 8.48 -2.29
N GLN A 152 10.73 8.09 -3.48
CA GLN A 152 12.18 8.12 -3.81
C GLN A 152 12.80 9.52 -3.71
N SER A 153 11.98 10.56 -3.79
CA SER A 153 12.37 11.97 -3.70
C SER A 153 12.41 12.53 -2.28
N ASP A 154 11.81 11.85 -1.29
CA ASP A 154 11.70 12.34 0.08
C ASP A 154 11.82 11.18 1.06
N THR A 155 13.01 11.03 1.66
CA THR A 155 13.31 10.03 2.71
C THR A 155 13.66 10.78 3.98
N ASN A 156 12.63 11.16 4.73
CA ASN A 156 12.75 12.01 5.92
C ASN A 156 12.46 11.22 7.23
N GLY A 157 12.11 9.93 7.10
CA GLY A 157 11.76 9.05 8.20
C GLY A 157 10.32 9.25 8.70
N VAL A 158 9.46 9.88 7.90
CA VAL A 158 8.06 10.17 8.20
C VAL A 158 7.21 9.77 7.00
N VAL A 159 6.27 8.86 7.21
CA VAL A 159 5.38 8.39 6.14
C VAL A 159 4.04 9.08 6.26
N THR A 160 3.67 9.84 5.24
CA THR A 160 2.35 10.47 5.17
C THR A 160 1.27 9.48 4.70
N TRP A 161 0.01 9.81 4.96
CA TRP A 161 -1.14 9.06 4.40
C TRP A 161 -1.03 8.88 2.87
N HIS A 162 -0.58 9.93 2.15
CA HIS A 162 -0.50 9.89 0.69
C HIS A 162 0.58 8.92 0.20
N GLU A 163 1.74 8.88 0.87
CA GLU A 163 2.82 7.95 0.56
C GLU A 163 2.41 6.52 0.82
N PHE A 164 1.84 6.25 2.00
CA PHE A 164 1.32 4.92 2.35
C PHE A 164 0.25 4.43 1.36
N LEU A 165 -0.69 5.31 1.00
CA LEU A 165 -1.72 4.99 0.00
C LEU A 165 -1.12 4.75 -1.39
N ASN A 166 -0.14 5.55 -1.81
CA ASN A 166 0.50 5.39 -3.11
C ASN A 166 1.30 4.07 -3.17
N TYR A 167 2.02 3.71 -2.11
CA TYR A 167 2.67 2.40 -1.99
C TYR A 167 1.66 1.26 -2.20
N TYR A 168 0.53 1.28 -1.50
CA TYR A 168 -0.50 0.24 -1.67
C TYR A 168 -1.22 0.28 -3.01
N ARG A 169 -1.29 1.45 -3.66
CA ARG A 169 -1.79 1.55 -5.04
C ARG A 169 -0.87 0.81 -5.99
N ASP A 170 0.44 0.92 -5.79
CA ASP A 170 1.44 0.27 -6.62
C ASP A 170 1.55 -1.23 -6.35
N LEU A 171 1.47 -1.64 -5.08
CA LEU A 171 1.46 -3.06 -4.68
C LEU A 171 0.17 -3.76 -5.13
N GLY A 172 -0.98 -3.15 -4.83
CA GLY A 172 -2.30 -3.71 -5.12
C GLY A 172 -2.64 -3.75 -6.61
N ALA A 173 -1.91 -2.98 -7.41
CA ALA A 173 -2.11 -2.87 -8.83
C ALA A 173 -1.89 -4.20 -9.59
N GLY A 174 -1.11 -5.14 -9.04
CA GLY A 174 -0.94 -6.50 -9.57
C GLY A 174 -1.94 -7.52 -9.03
N ILE A 175 -2.80 -7.14 -8.09
CA ILE A 175 -3.74 -8.03 -7.41
C ILE A 175 -5.15 -7.72 -7.93
N GLU A 176 -5.69 -8.62 -8.75
CA GLU A 176 -6.99 -8.43 -9.39
C GLU A 176 -8.15 -8.55 -8.37
N ASN A 177 -8.05 -9.50 -7.43
CA ASN A 177 -9.12 -9.77 -6.48
C ASN A 177 -9.01 -8.88 -5.21
N ASP A 178 -10.08 -8.16 -4.89
CA ASP A 178 -10.15 -7.32 -3.69
C ASP A 178 -10.06 -8.12 -2.38
N ASP A 179 -10.56 -9.36 -2.34
CA ASP A 179 -10.49 -10.22 -1.15
C ASP A 179 -9.07 -10.70 -0.89
N GLU A 180 -8.31 -11.01 -1.95
CA GLU A 180 -6.90 -11.36 -1.86
C GLU A 180 -6.07 -10.16 -1.38
N PHE A 181 -6.31 -8.98 -1.97
CA PHE A 181 -5.70 -7.75 -1.51
C PHE A 181 -6.01 -7.48 -0.03
N GLU A 182 -7.27 -7.70 0.38
CA GLU A 182 -7.70 -7.49 1.75
C GLU A 182 -7.00 -8.44 2.72
N LEU A 183 -6.92 -9.73 2.39
CA LEU A 183 -6.20 -10.72 3.18
C LEU A 183 -4.73 -10.32 3.38
N ILE A 184 -4.06 -9.89 2.30
CA ILE A 184 -2.65 -9.47 2.34
C ILE A 184 -2.47 -8.29 3.28
N VAL A 185 -3.28 -7.23 3.15
CA VAL A 185 -3.17 -6.03 4.00
C VAL A 185 -3.49 -6.38 5.46
N ARG A 186 -4.54 -7.15 5.71
CA ARG A 186 -4.91 -7.57 7.07
C ARG A 186 -3.81 -8.37 7.73
N ASN A 187 -3.23 -9.33 7.02
CA ASN A 187 -2.20 -10.20 7.57
C ASN A 187 -0.89 -9.44 7.80
N ALA A 188 -0.49 -8.56 6.87
CA ALA A 188 0.72 -7.75 6.99
C ALA A 188 0.71 -6.86 8.23
N TRP A 189 -0.44 -6.27 8.56
CA TRP A 189 -0.57 -5.32 9.68
C TRP A 189 -1.24 -5.88 10.92
N HIS A 190 -1.44 -7.21 10.97
CA HIS A 190 -2.15 -7.84 12.09
C HIS A 190 -3.49 -7.16 12.37
N MET A 191 -4.27 -6.89 11.32
CA MET A 191 -5.53 -6.15 11.42
C MET A 191 -6.72 -7.11 11.44
N SER A 192 -7.47 -7.10 12.54
CA SER A 192 -8.62 -7.96 12.81
C SER A 192 -9.79 -7.74 11.86
N GLY A 193 -10.61 -8.78 11.69
CA GLY A 193 -11.81 -8.79 10.87
C GLY A 193 -11.59 -9.43 9.50
N GLY A 194 -12.46 -9.08 8.55
CA GLY A 194 -12.64 -9.84 7.30
C GLY A 194 -13.66 -10.96 7.52
N GLU A 195 -14.15 -11.54 6.42
CA GLU A 195 -15.11 -12.64 6.47
C GLU A 195 -14.71 -13.72 5.46
N GLY A 196 -14.77 -14.99 5.87
CA GLY A 196 -14.43 -16.11 5.00
C GLY A 196 -12.98 -16.05 4.53
N TRP A 197 -12.77 -15.96 3.22
CA TRP A 197 -11.44 -16.04 2.61
C TRP A 197 -10.50 -14.87 2.93
N CYS A 198 -11.03 -13.72 3.33
CA CYS A 198 -10.22 -12.55 3.68
C CYS A 198 -10.15 -12.29 5.19
N GLU A 199 -10.58 -13.25 6.02
CA GLU A 199 -10.45 -13.16 7.47
C GLU A 199 -8.98 -13.18 7.89
N ASN A 200 -8.62 -12.32 8.85
CA ASN A 200 -7.27 -12.27 9.39
C ASN A 200 -6.88 -13.59 10.06
N SER A 201 -5.69 -14.10 9.68
CA SER A 201 -5.11 -15.31 10.25
C SER A 201 -3.84 -15.07 11.07
N THR A 202 -3.29 -13.84 11.08
CA THR A 202 -2.02 -13.53 11.74
C THR A 202 -2.17 -12.99 13.17
N CYS A 203 -3.33 -12.45 13.54
CA CYS A 203 -3.61 -11.99 14.90
C CYS A 203 -3.49 -13.17 15.87
N ARG A 204 -2.79 -12.93 16.97
CA ARG A 204 -2.57 -13.94 17.99
C ARG A 204 -3.89 -14.37 18.62
N ARG A 205 -4.05 -15.68 18.77
CA ARG A 205 -5.15 -16.29 19.52
C ARG A 205 -4.63 -16.85 20.83
N VAL A 206 -5.40 -16.65 21.90
CA VAL A 206 -5.04 -17.05 23.26
C VAL A 206 -6.20 -17.78 23.93
N LEU A 207 -5.88 -18.80 24.73
CA LEU A 207 -6.83 -19.45 25.61
C LEU A 207 -7.00 -18.58 26.87
N VAL A 208 -8.21 -18.03 27.02
CA VAL A 208 -8.64 -17.24 28.18
C VAL A 208 -9.36 -18.18 29.16
N THR A 209 -8.96 -18.16 30.43
CA THR A 209 -9.70 -18.81 31.52
C THR A 209 -10.44 -17.75 32.32
N HIS A 210 -11.75 -17.94 32.50
CA HIS A 210 -12.62 -17.01 33.22
C HIS A 210 -12.77 -17.40 34.70
N SER A 211 -13.29 -16.47 35.51
CA SER A 211 -13.49 -16.66 36.95
C SER A 211 -14.49 -17.77 37.31
N ASP A 212 -15.41 -18.10 36.41
CA ASP A 212 -16.35 -19.22 36.53
C ASP A 212 -15.72 -20.58 36.14
N GLY A 213 -14.43 -20.57 35.77
CA GLY A 213 -13.69 -21.75 35.31
C GLY A 213 -13.87 -22.08 33.84
N SER A 214 -14.73 -21.37 33.10
CA SER A 214 -14.89 -21.58 31.66
C SER A 214 -13.65 -21.12 30.89
N GLN A 215 -13.43 -21.73 29.73
CA GLN A 215 -12.30 -21.40 28.85
C GLN A 215 -12.77 -21.09 27.44
N ARG A 216 -12.14 -20.10 26.81
CA ARG A 216 -12.44 -19.70 25.44
C ARG A 216 -11.17 -19.27 24.71
N VAL A 217 -11.05 -19.69 23.45
CA VAL A 217 -10.03 -19.13 22.56
C VAL A 217 -10.52 -17.77 22.06
N CYS A 218 -9.72 -16.74 22.32
CA CYS A 218 -9.99 -15.37 21.93
C CYS A 218 -8.88 -14.87 21.03
N GLU A 219 -9.24 -14.19 19.94
CA GLU A 219 -8.31 -13.36 19.18
C GLU A 219 -7.95 -12.12 19.99
N ILE A 220 -6.68 -11.76 20.00
CA ILE A 220 -6.21 -10.44 20.42
C ILE A 220 -6.33 -9.55 19.19
N GLN A 221 -7.30 -8.64 19.22
CA GLN A 221 -7.60 -7.83 18.06
C GLN A 221 -6.54 -6.77 17.84
N ASN A 222 -6.12 -6.60 16.59
CA ASN A 222 -5.13 -5.61 16.17
C ASN A 222 -3.83 -5.69 17.00
N ASP A 223 -3.25 -6.89 17.11
CA ASP A 223 -2.21 -7.22 18.11
C ASP A 223 -0.80 -6.77 17.75
N LEU A 224 -0.65 -5.88 16.78
CA LEU A 224 0.65 -5.35 16.38
C LEU A 224 1.37 -4.71 17.59
N GLY A 225 2.59 -5.19 17.89
CA GLY A 225 3.35 -4.78 19.08
C GLY A 225 3.03 -5.52 20.39
N ILE A 226 2.15 -6.53 20.34
CA ILE A 226 1.85 -7.42 21.47
C ILE A 226 2.64 -8.73 21.31
N GLY A 227 3.81 -8.78 21.95
CA GLY A 227 4.70 -9.94 21.89
C GLY A 227 4.12 -11.18 22.58
N PRO A 228 4.58 -12.41 22.23
CA PRO A 228 4.08 -13.68 22.76
C PRO A 228 4.21 -13.84 24.28
N LYS A 229 5.08 -13.04 24.91
CA LYS A 229 5.36 -13.07 26.35
C LYS A 229 4.71 -11.90 27.11
N ASP A 230 4.10 -10.95 26.40
CA ASP A 230 3.54 -9.72 26.99
C ASP A 230 2.10 -9.94 27.48
N LYS A 231 1.94 -10.80 28.50
CA LYS A 231 0.64 -11.12 29.08
C LYS A 231 -0.14 -9.88 29.52
N THR A 232 0.56 -8.84 29.99
CA THR A 232 -0.06 -7.60 30.45
C THR A 232 -0.75 -6.87 29.29
N LYS A 233 -0.07 -6.67 28.16
CA LYS A 233 -0.70 -6.08 26.97
C LYS A 233 -1.81 -6.97 26.41
N MET A 234 -1.62 -8.30 26.41
CA MET A 234 -2.67 -9.24 25.97
C MET A 234 -3.96 -9.07 26.79
N VAL A 235 -3.86 -9.11 28.13
CA VAL A 235 -5.02 -8.94 29.02
C VAL A 235 -5.64 -7.57 28.84
N ARG A 236 -4.84 -6.50 28.77
CA ARG A 236 -5.35 -5.14 28.53
C ARG A 236 -6.16 -5.07 27.24
N GLN A 237 -5.65 -5.65 26.15
CA GLN A 237 -6.31 -5.62 24.85
C GLN A 237 -7.60 -6.45 24.85
N LEU A 238 -7.60 -7.63 25.45
CA LEU A 238 -8.81 -8.44 25.65
C LEU A 238 -9.89 -7.69 26.45
N LEU A 239 -9.50 -6.94 27.50
CA LEU A 239 -10.42 -6.10 28.26
C LEU A 239 -11.00 -4.96 27.39
N LEU A 240 -10.18 -4.31 26.55
CA LEU A 240 -10.66 -3.27 25.62
C LEU A 240 -11.66 -3.84 24.59
N GLN A 241 -11.48 -5.10 24.20
CA GLN A 241 -12.39 -5.83 23.30
C GLN A 241 -13.68 -6.32 23.99
N GLY A 242 -13.84 -6.09 25.30
CA GLY A 242 -15.02 -6.49 26.05
C GLY A 242 -14.96 -7.89 26.67
N VAL A 243 -13.83 -8.59 26.61
CA VAL A 243 -13.63 -9.81 27.40
C VAL A 243 -13.58 -9.40 28.89
N ARG A 244 -14.22 -10.17 29.76
CA ARG A 244 -14.35 -9.87 31.19
C ARG A 244 -13.95 -11.09 32.02
N ASP A 245 -13.74 -10.85 33.32
CA ASP A 245 -13.51 -11.89 34.33
C ASP A 245 -12.33 -12.82 34.03
N ILE A 246 -11.27 -12.27 33.43
CA ILE A 246 -10.07 -13.00 33.01
C ILE A 246 -9.23 -13.37 34.24
N VAL A 247 -8.93 -14.67 34.40
CA VAL A 247 -8.06 -15.22 35.45
C VAL A 247 -6.69 -15.61 34.91
N ASP A 248 -6.63 -16.22 33.72
CA ASP A 248 -5.38 -16.62 33.06
C ASP A 248 -5.49 -16.46 31.55
N VAL A 249 -4.33 -16.21 30.92
CA VAL A 249 -4.16 -16.13 29.47
C VAL A 249 -2.94 -16.96 29.08
N LYS A 250 -3.14 -17.88 28.15
CA LYS A 250 -2.10 -18.74 27.56
C LYS A 250 -2.16 -18.65 26.04
N LEU A 251 -1.01 -18.79 25.37
CA LEU A 251 -1.00 -18.93 23.91
C LEU A 251 -1.85 -20.15 23.53
N ALA A 252 -2.79 -19.96 22.60
CA ALA A 252 -3.48 -21.10 22.03
C ALA A 252 -2.47 -21.87 21.16
N MET A 253 -2.37 -23.19 21.36
CA MET A 253 -1.56 -24.07 20.52
C MET A 253 -2.24 -24.29 19.17
#